data_AF-A0AAU8DKH6-F1
#
_entry.id   AF-A0AAU8DKH6-F1
#
_cell.length_a   1.000
_cell.length_b   1.000
_cell.length_c   1.000
_cell.angle_alpha   90.00
_cell.angle_beta   90.00
_cell.angle_gamma   90.00
#
_symmetry.space_group_name_H-M   'P 1'
#
loop_
_entity.id
_entity.type
_entity.pdbx_description
1 polymer ?
#
loop_
_entity_poly.entity_id
_entity_poly.type
_entity_poly.pdbx_seq_one_letter_code
_entity_poly.pdbx_strand_id
1 'polypeptide(L)'
;MDQVLLAVLAVAVVVLVVVLLRRKPAPAQPGLRPDELQEVVRRALAELPATPSAAAAGAPVLPEETGGPDNGARVTELERAVAQARAERDQVSSRIEQTTGELAEHRSQVEQARREGERAATERDGLRATVAELRADRGLAHDRWQQEAAGPLAARQAELEAGRDRLTAVQSALADDQRRVAADRERLRADEAELERSRVALRESLASTRQQAEEAAAERGRYSELRRQLDGRVVELDERASLVEAELSRVAALTPENARAEVMARQEELSRRDAALLVRSIEAEAEATAKQRARAIVADAIQRVASDQTAQTVVSVLHLPSDEVKGRIIGREGRNIRAFETITGVNVIIDDTPEAVLLSCFDPVRREVGRVTLEMLVEDGRIHPHRIEESYLRAVDEVEALCARAADDALLDVGISKLHPELRTLVGRLKYRTSYGQNVLGHLVETAHIARGMAVELGVDPKVVTRGAFLHDIGKALTHEAQGSHAIVGAELARKYGESDDVAHCIEAHHDEVAPATVEAVLTQAADSCSGGRPGARRESLESYVQRLERIESIASAKKGVEKVFAMQAGRELRVMVKPEIVDDLEAHVLAREVAKQIEEELTYPGQVRVTVIRESRATEVAR
;
A
#
# COMPACT_ATOMS: atom_id res chain seq x y z
N MET A 1 7.07 15.84 4.25
CA MET A 1 7.37 16.87 5.26
C MET A 1 8.60 17.72 4.89
N ASP A 2 9.42 17.28 3.93
CA ASP A 2 10.70 17.94 3.61
C ASP A 2 10.64 19.20 2.73
N GLN A 3 9.58 19.46 1.96
CA GLN A 3 9.53 20.69 1.14
C GLN A 3 9.18 21.95 1.94
N VAL A 4 8.44 21.83 3.05
CA VAL A 4 8.14 22.95 3.94
C VAL A 4 9.38 23.34 4.74
N LEU A 5 10.19 22.36 5.15
CA LEU A 5 11.44 22.62 5.87
C LEU A 5 12.47 23.34 4.98
N LEU A 6 12.57 22.98 3.69
CA LEU A 6 13.47 23.64 2.74
C LEU A 6 13.07 25.10 2.45
N ALA A 7 11.77 25.38 2.35
CA ALA A 7 11.26 26.74 2.13
C ALA A 7 11.49 27.64 3.37
N VAL A 8 11.32 27.10 4.58
CA VAL A 8 11.62 27.82 5.83
C VAL A 8 13.12 28.09 5.95
N LEU A 9 13.98 27.15 5.54
CA LEU A 9 15.43 27.34 5.54
C LEU A 9 15.88 28.41 4.54
N ALA A 10 15.29 28.46 3.34
CA ALA A 10 15.63 29.46 2.32
C ALA A 10 15.22 30.89 2.73
N VAL A 11 14.05 31.05 3.35
CA VAL A 11 13.60 32.34 3.90
C VAL A 11 14.49 32.77 5.07
N ALA A 12 14.88 31.82 5.94
CA ALA A 12 15.82 32.11 7.03
C ALA A 12 17.19 32.58 6.53
N VAL A 13 17.70 32.01 5.43
CA VAL A 13 18.99 32.44 4.83
C VAL A 13 18.89 33.83 4.22
N VAL A 14 17.80 34.18 3.52
CA VAL A 14 17.63 35.53 2.95
C VAL A 14 17.47 36.59 4.04
N VAL A 15 16.71 36.30 5.10
CA VAL A 15 16.60 37.19 6.27
C VAL A 15 17.95 37.35 6.97
N LEU A 16 18.73 36.26 7.11
CA LEU A 16 20.08 36.31 7.69
C LEU A 16 21.04 37.15 6.84
N VAL A 17 21.00 37.07 5.50
CA VAL A 17 21.82 37.90 4.60
C VAL A 17 21.42 39.38 4.69
N VAL A 18 20.13 39.70 4.78
CA VAL A 18 19.66 41.08 4.97
C VAL A 18 20.03 41.64 6.35
N VAL A 19 20.05 40.81 7.39
CA VAL A 19 20.52 41.17 8.74
C VAL A 19 22.05 41.34 8.78
N LEU A 20 22.81 40.52 8.04
CA LEU A 20 24.27 40.62 7.94
C LEU A 20 24.72 41.86 7.13
N LEU A 21 24.02 42.23 6.06
CA LEU A 21 24.33 43.42 5.26
C LEU A 21 23.88 44.74 5.94
N ARG A 22 22.98 44.68 6.92
CA ARG A 22 22.50 45.86 7.69
C ARG A 22 23.19 46.07 9.03
N ARG A 23 24.13 45.21 9.44
CA ARG A 23 24.90 45.43 10.68
C ARG A 23 26.04 46.43 10.44
N LYS A 24 25.86 47.66 10.95
CA LYS A 24 26.94 48.63 11.18
C LYS A 24 28.02 48.01 12.08
N PRO A 25 29.32 48.16 11.80
CA PRO A 25 30.36 47.79 12.75
C PRO A 25 30.37 48.78 13.94
N ALA A 26 30.31 48.23 15.16
CA ALA A 26 30.61 48.94 16.41
C ALA A 26 31.98 48.44 16.96
N PRO A 27 32.68 49.24 17.79
CA PRO A 27 34.14 49.24 17.89
C PRO A 27 34.72 48.47 19.08
N ALA A 28 36.00 48.06 18.98
CA ALA A 28 37.07 47.97 20.01
C ALA A 28 38.18 46.99 19.52
N GLN A 29 39.45 47.40 19.29
CA GLN A 29 40.55 47.60 20.25
C GLN A 29 40.98 46.34 21.05
N PRO A 30 42.25 46.24 21.47
CA PRO A 30 43.44 45.78 20.74
C PRO A 30 43.87 44.36 21.19
N GLY A 31 44.82 43.74 20.47
CA GLY A 31 45.35 42.42 20.81
C GLY A 31 45.90 42.31 22.24
N LEU A 32 45.58 41.21 22.90
CA LEU A 32 46.07 40.87 24.22
C LEU A 32 47.58 40.59 24.18
N ARG A 33 48.26 41.16 25.15
CA ARG A 33 49.72 41.27 25.21
C ARG A 33 50.32 40.03 25.91
N PRO A 34 51.61 39.75 25.67
CA PRO A 34 52.32 38.59 26.21
C PRO A 34 52.22 38.39 27.74
N ASP A 35 51.94 39.46 28.48
CA ASP A 35 51.80 39.45 29.94
C ASP A 35 50.53 38.72 30.42
N GLU A 36 49.48 38.66 29.60
CA GLU A 36 48.26 37.89 29.89
C GLU A 36 48.41 36.39 29.55
N LEU A 37 49.29 36.06 28.60
CA LEU A 37 49.69 34.68 28.30
C LEU A 37 50.54 34.08 29.44
N GLN A 38 51.35 34.89 30.14
CA GLN A 38 52.11 34.43 31.30
C GLN A 38 51.24 34.15 32.53
N GLU A 39 50.18 34.94 32.76
CA GLU A 39 49.25 34.70 33.87
C GLU A 39 48.34 33.48 33.64
N VAL A 40 47.95 33.20 32.39
CA VAL A 40 47.20 31.99 32.03
C VAL A 40 48.06 30.73 32.16
N VAL A 41 49.35 30.79 31.82
CA VAL A 41 50.31 29.69 32.09
C VAL A 41 50.59 29.55 33.59
N ARG A 42 50.54 30.63 34.37
CA ARG A 42 50.62 30.58 35.84
C ARG A 42 49.40 29.87 36.44
N ARG A 43 48.20 30.10 35.89
CA ARG A 43 47.00 29.30 36.18
C ARG A 43 47.16 27.84 35.74
N ALA A 44 47.82 27.57 34.62
CA ALA A 44 48.16 26.22 34.17
C ALA A 44 49.09 25.44 35.13
N LEU A 45 49.66 26.07 36.16
CA LEU A 45 50.46 25.39 37.20
C LEU A 45 49.76 25.30 38.58
N ALA A 46 48.63 25.99 38.79
CA ALA A 46 47.93 26.04 40.08
C ALA A 46 46.69 25.11 40.19
N GLU A 47 46.15 24.63 39.07
CA GLU A 47 44.88 23.86 39.03
C GLU A 47 45.04 22.38 38.59
N LEU A 48 46.26 21.84 38.54
CA LEU A 48 46.48 20.40 38.41
C LEU A 48 46.27 19.69 39.77
N PRO A 49 45.44 18.62 39.84
CA PRO A 49 45.09 17.96 41.08
C PRO A 49 46.28 17.19 41.65
N ALA A 50 46.74 17.58 42.84
CA ALA A 50 47.70 16.78 43.60
C ALA A 50 46.99 15.56 44.22
N THR A 51 47.46 14.41 43.77
CA THR A 51 47.28 13.05 44.27
C THR A 51 47.09 12.94 45.80
N PRO A 52 46.18 12.07 46.30
CA PRO A 52 46.11 11.80 47.73
C PRO A 52 47.24 10.83 48.12
N SER A 53 48.29 11.36 48.74
CA SER A 53 49.14 10.59 49.65
C SER A 53 48.51 10.63 51.03
N ALA A 54 48.12 9.45 51.51
CA ALA A 54 47.65 9.18 52.86
C ALA A 54 48.84 8.85 53.76
N ALA A 55 49.15 9.72 54.74
CA ALA A 55 49.92 9.36 55.93
C ALA A 55 49.82 10.45 57.00
N ALA A 56 48.90 10.29 57.96
CA ALA A 56 49.14 10.48 59.39
C ALA A 56 47.84 10.17 60.14
N ALA A 57 47.82 9.00 60.77
CA ALA A 57 46.73 8.45 61.54
C ALA A 57 46.56 9.13 62.91
N GLY A 58 45.32 9.42 63.29
CA GLY A 58 44.83 9.43 64.67
C GLY A 58 43.52 8.63 64.67
N ALA A 59 43.54 7.31 64.67
CA ALA A 59 43.75 6.37 65.80
C ALA A 59 42.39 5.82 66.30
N PRO A 60 42.34 4.56 66.78
CA PRO A 60 41.11 3.77 66.92
C PRO A 60 40.30 4.17 68.16
N VAL A 61 38.97 4.05 68.08
CA VAL A 61 38.08 3.89 69.23
C VAL A 61 37.68 2.42 69.24
N LEU A 62 38.40 1.60 70.03
CA LEU A 62 38.00 0.23 70.40
C LEU A 62 37.61 0.22 71.88
N PRO A 63 36.73 -0.70 72.28
CA PRO A 63 35.83 -0.53 73.41
C PRO A 63 36.53 -0.64 74.76
N GLU A 64 35.93 0.08 75.71
CA GLU A 64 35.80 -0.21 77.12
C GLU A 64 37.02 -0.71 77.93
N GLU A 65 37.18 -0.01 79.05
CA GLU A 65 37.73 -0.53 80.30
C GLU A 65 39.24 -0.84 80.32
N THR A 66 39.94 0.06 81.01
CA THR A 66 40.94 -0.28 82.03
C THR A 66 41.98 -1.36 81.68
N GLY A 67 43.13 -0.92 81.15
CA GLY A 67 44.48 -1.47 81.40
C GLY A 67 44.82 -2.93 81.07
N GLY A 68 45.88 -3.16 80.25
CA GLY A 68 46.57 -4.47 80.14
C GLY A 68 46.93 -4.93 78.72
N PRO A 69 47.82 -5.92 78.49
CA PRO A 69 48.84 -5.98 77.40
C PRO A 69 48.58 -6.92 76.18
N ASP A 70 49.37 -6.80 75.07
CA ASP A 70 50.17 -7.86 74.35
C ASP A 70 50.34 -7.79 72.78
N ASN A 71 51.47 -8.31 72.25
CA ASN A 71 52.12 -8.21 70.90
C ASN A 71 51.85 -9.41 69.94
N GLY A 72 51.81 -9.21 68.60
CA GLY A 72 51.96 -10.31 67.61
C GLY A 72 51.55 -10.05 66.14
N ALA A 73 50.53 -9.24 65.86
CA ALA A 73 49.91 -9.15 64.52
C ALA A 73 50.52 -8.10 63.55
N ARG A 74 51.58 -7.37 63.94
CA ARG A 74 52.06 -6.15 63.24
C ARG A 74 53.14 -6.37 62.15
N VAL A 75 53.66 -7.57 61.96
CA VAL A 75 54.83 -7.81 61.08
C VAL A 75 54.46 -8.14 59.63
N THR A 76 53.30 -8.74 59.38
CA THR A 76 52.87 -9.19 58.04
C THR A 76 52.36 -8.08 57.11
N GLU A 77 52.03 -6.91 57.67
CA GLU A 77 51.48 -5.76 56.94
C GLU A 77 52.57 -4.95 56.20
N LEU A 78 53.83 -5.04 56.65
CA LEU A 78 54.97 -4.28 56.11
C LEU A 78 55.54 -4.82 54.79
N GLU A 79 55.48 -6.14 54.54
CA GLU A 79 56.07 -6.74 53.32
C GLU A 79 55.25 -6.43 52.05
N ARG A 80 53.92 -6.29 52.15
CA ARG A 80 53.06 -5.90 51.00
C ARG A 80 53.31 -4.47 50.52
N ALA A 81 53.68 -3.55 51.41
CA ALA A 81 53.92 -2.15 51.07
C ALA A 81 55.13 -1.95 50.14
N VAL A 82 56.17 -2.81 50.23
CA VAL A 82 57.41 -2.68 49.44
C VAL A 82 57.22 -3.13 47.98
N ALA A 83 56.35 -4.12 47.72
CA ALA A 83 56.06 -4.57 46.35
C ALA A 83 55.28 -3.51 45.55
N GLN A 84 54.33 -2.83 46.20
CA GLN A 84 53.53 -1.77 45.60
C GLN A 84 54.39 -0.56 45.14
N ALA A 85 55.40 -0.18 45.93
CA ALA A 85 56.29 0.94 45.59
C ALA A 85 57.18 0.70 44.35
N ARG A 86 57.54 -0.56 44.02
CA ARG A 86 58.33 -0.87 42.82
C ARG A 86 57.51 -0.71 41.53
N ALA A 87 56.24 -1.13 41.54
CA ALA A 87 55.34 -1.02 40.40
C ALA A 87 55.01 0.45 40.05
N GLU A 88 54.84 1.30 41.07
CA GLU A 88 54.59 2.74 40.88
C GLU A 88 55.78 3.47 40.21
N ARG A 89 57.03 3.06 40.50
CA ARG A 89 58.23 3.67 39.90
C ARG A 89 58.34 3.42 38.40
N ASP A 90 58.09 2.19 37.95
CA ASP A 90 58.22 1.83 36.53
C ASP A 90 57.11 2.50 35.69
N GLN A 91 55.90 2.70 36.26
CA GLN A 91 54.80 3.45 35.63
C GLN A 91 55.11 4.96 35.46
N VAL A 92 55.91 5.55 36.35
CA VAL A 92 56.35 6.96 36.23
C VAL A 92 57.40 7.12 35.13
N SER A 93 58.32 6.15 34.97
CA SER A 93 59.36 6.21 33.93
C SER A 93 58.79 6.20 32.51
N SER A 94 57.76 5.37 32.24
CA SER A 94 57.14 5.31 30.90
C SER A 94 56.38 6.60 30.54
N ARG A 95 55.75 7.25 31.52
CA ARG A 95 55.05 8.53 31.33
C ARG A 95 56.00 9.66 30.94
N ILE A 96 57.20 9.71 31.52
CA ILE A 96 58.20 10.75 31.22
C ILE A 96 58.65 10.66 29.75
N GLU A 97 59.01 9.46 29.27
CA GLU A 97 59.44 9.26 27.88
C GLU A 97 58.36 9.68 26.87
N GLN A 98 57.10 9.36 27.15
CA GLN A 98 55.95 9.70 26.30
C GLN A 98 55.77 11.23 26.19
N THR A 99 55.85 11.95 27.32
CA THR A 99 55.76 13.43 27.32
C THR A 99 56.95 14.13 26.65
N THR A 100 58.17 13.57 26.69
CA THR A 100 59.31 14.16 25.95
C THR A 100 59.19 14.00 24.44
N GLY A 101 58.50 12.96 23.95
CA GLY A 101 58.24 12.77 22.52
C GLY A 101 57.27 13.82 21.96
N GLU A 102 56.13 14.04 22.63
CA GLU A 102 55.09 14.99 22.21
C GLU A 102 55.60 16.45 22.15
N LEU A 103 56.50 16.83 23.07
CA LEU A 103 57.10 18.17 23.11
C LEU A 103 58.05 18.46 21.92
N ALA A 104 58.71 17.43 21.38
CA ALA A 104 59.57 17.58 20.21
C ALA A 104 58.76 17.78 18.92
N GLU A 105 57.64 17.07 18.75
CA GLU A 105 56.74 17.23 17.60
C GLU A 105 56.10 18.62 17.54
N HIS A 106 55.57 19.11 18.66
CA HIS A 106 54.95 20.45 18.70
C HIS A 106 55.95 21.57 18.36
N ARG A 107 57.22 21.43 18.75
CA ARG A 107 58.25 22.43 18.44
C ARG A 107 58.56 22.51 16.93
N SER A 108 58.55 21.37 16.24
CA SER A 108 58.75 21.31 14.78
C SER A 108 57.59 21.94 14.02
N GLN A 109 56.34 21.70 14.43
CA GLN A 109 55.15 22.25 13.79
C GLN A 109 55.10 23.79 13.85
N VAL A 110 55.52 24.39 14.98
CA VAL A 110 55.54 25.86 15.14
C VAL A 110 56.59 26.53 14.24
N GLU A 111 57.77 25.94 14.06
CA GLU A 111 58.78 26.48 13.14
C GLU A 111 58.33 26.43 11.68
N GLN A 112 57.61 25.37 11.29
CA GLN A 112 57.08 25.25 9.93
C GLN A 112 56.02 26.33 9.63
N ALA A 113 55.06 26.52 10.55
CA ALA A 113 54.01 27.54 10.40
C ALA A 113 54.59 28.97 10.29
N ARG A 114 55.68 29.28 11.01
CA ARG A 114 56.34 30.58 10.92
C ARG A 114 56.94 30.85 9.54
N ARG A 115 57.61 29.86 8.94
CA ARG A 115 58.23 30.01 7.60
C ARG A 115 57.19 30.18 6.50
N GLU A 116 56.05 29.52 6.62
CA GLU A 116 54.93 29.68 5.67
C GLU A 116 54.32 31.08 5.76
N GLY A 117 54.18 31.64 6.96
CA GLY A 117 53.70 33.01 7.17
C GLY A 117 54.62 34.09 6.56
N GLU A 118 55.94 33.91 6.68
CA GLU A 118 56.92 34.85 6.09
C GLU A 118 56.87 34.84 4.55
N ARG A 119 56.66 33.67 3.91
CA ARG A 119 56.52 33.58 2.44
C ARG A 119 55.26 34.26 1.93
N ALA A 120 54.12 34.07 2.61
CA ALA A 120 52.85 34.68 2.21
C ALA A 120 52.87 36.21 2.30
N ALA A 121 53.63 36.78 3.24
CA ALA A 121 53.79 38.23 3.35
C ALA A 121 54.52 38.84 2.14
N THR A 122 55.60 38.21 1.68
CA THR A 122 56.40 38.69 0.54
C THR A 122 55.62 38.64 -0.78
N GLU A 123 54.82 37.59 -0.98
CA GLU A 123 53.99 37.43 -2.18
C GLU A 123 52.89 38.50 -2.27
N ARG A 124 52.27 38.83 -1.12
CA ARG A 124 51.25 39.89 -1.03
C ARG A 124 51.83 41.26 -1.40
N ASP A 125 53.05 41.57 -0.96
CA ASP A 125 53.66 42.87 -1.24
C ASP A 125 54.08 42.99 -2.72
N GLY A 126 54.50 41.88 -3.36
CA GLY A 126 54.71 41.82 -4.81
C GLY A 126 53.43 42.09 -5.61
N LEU A 127 52.32 41.45 -5.25
CA LEU A 127 51.01 41.66 -5.91
C LEU A 127 50.52 43.11 -5.79
N ARG A 128 50.78 43.79 -4.66
CA ARG A 128 50.42 45.20 -4.47
C ARG A 128 51.16 46.12 -5.44
N ALA A 129 52.44 45.86 -5.72
CA ALA A 129 53.23 46.65 -6.66
C ALA A 129 52.67 46.51 -8.09
N THR A 130 52.37 45.29 -8.54
CA THR A 130 51.79 45.04 -9.87
C THR A 130 50.42 45.72 -10.06
N VAL A 131 49.58 45.73 -9.02
CA VAL A 131 48.27 46.41 -9.07
C VAL A 131 48.43 47.93 -9.18
N ALA A 132 49.48 48.52 -8.59
CA ALA A 132 49.74 49.95 -8.71
C ALA A 132 50.17 50.35 -10.13
N GLU A 133 51.00 49.52 -10.77
CA GLU A 133 51.48 49.75 -12.14
C GLU A 133 50.32 49.66 -13.16
N LEU A 134 49.48 48.62 -13.06
CA LEU A 134 48.28 48.47 -13.91
C LEU A 134 47.28 49.63 -13.75
N ARG A 135 47.22 50.26 -12.57
CA ARG A 135 46.35 51.44 -12.35
C ARG A 135 46.90 52.69 -13.05
N ALA A 136 48.22 52.86 -13.10
CA ALA A 136 48.85 53.98 -13.79
C ALA A 136 48.66 53.88 -15.31
N ASP A 137 48.87 52.70 -15.88
CA ASP A 137 48.65 52.45 -17.32
C ASP A 137 47.20 52.68 -17.73
N ARG A 138 46.24 52.25 -16.89
CA ARG A 138 44.82 52.53 -17.12
C ARG A 138 44.51 54.03 -17.12
N GLY A 139 45.17 54.82 -16.28
CA GLY A 139 45.02 56.28 -16.24
C GLY A 139 45.45 56.93 -17.56
N LEU A 140 46.63 56.57 -18.06
CA LEU A 140 47.15 57.10 -19.33
C LEU A 140 46.34 56.66 -20.56
N ALA A 141 45.76 55.46 -20.52
CA ALA A 141 44.84 54.99 -21.56
C ALA A 141 43.49 55.74 -21.52
N HIS A 142 42.99 56.07 -20.33
CA HIS A 142 41.76 56.85 -20.16
C HIS A 142 41.89 58.27 -20.71
N ASP A 143 43.02 58.94 -20.46
CA ASP A 143 43.25 60.32 -20.93
C ASP A 143 43.39 60.39 -22.46
N ARG A 144 44.00 59.38 -23.09
CA ARG A 144 44.04 59.26 -24.57
C ARG A 144 42.64 59.05 -25.15
N TRP A 145 41.83 58.19 -24.55
CA TRP A 145 40.45 57.98 -24.97
C TRP A 145 39.60 59.26 -24.85
N GLN A 146 39.78 60.05 -23.79
CA GLN A 146 39.09 61.34 -23.59
C GLN A 146 39.40 62.36 -24.71
N GLN A 147 40.65 62.44 -25.17
CA GLN A 147 41.04 63.39 -26.22
C GLN A 147 40.56 62.96 -27.61
N GLU A 148 40.56 61.66 -27.92
CA GLU A 148 40.05 61.14 -29.20
C GLU A 148 38.50 61.10 -29.26
N ALA A 149 37.82 60.94 -28.12
CA ALA A 149 36.35 60.89 -28.06
C ALA A 149 35.67 62.28 -28.03
N ALA A 150 36.39 63.36 -27.71
CA ALA A 150 35.81 64.70 -27.54
C ALA A 150 35.16 65.27 -28.84
N GLY A 151 35.75 65.02 -30.01
CA GLY A 151 35.21 65.49 -31.29
C GLY A 151 33.88 64.82 -31.68
N PRO A 152 33.79 63.48 -31.72
CA PRO A 152 32.55 62.76 -32.02
C PRO A 152 31.43 62.99 -30.99
N LEU A 153 31.76 63.20 -29.71
CA LEU A 153 30.77 63.47 -28.66
C LEU A 153 30.12 64.85 -28.79
N ALA A 154 30.86 65.89 -29.18
CA ALA A 154 30.30 67.21 -29.44
C ALA A 154 29.34 67.22 -30.65
N ALA A 155 29.67 66.47 -31.72
CA ALA A 155 28.77 66.30 -32.86
C ALA A 155 27.47 65.55 -32.46
N ARG A 156 27.58 64.54 -31.60
CA ARG A 156 26.42 63.79 -31.09
C ARG A 156 25.56 64.62 -30.13
N GLN A 157 26.15 65.52 -29.34
CA GLN A 157 25.42 66.48 -28.50
C GLN A 157 24.62 67.49 -29.33
N ALA A 158 25.20 68.05 -30.39
CA ALA A 158 24.47 68.95 -31.30
C ALA A 158 23.29 68.23 -31.99
N GLU A 159 23.47 66.94 -32.35
CA GLU A 159 22.40 66.12 -32.94
C GLU A 159 21.28 65.81 -31.93
N LEU A 160 21.62 65.60 -30.66
CA LEU A 160 20.67 65.42 -29.55
C LEU A 160 19.93 66.70 -29.19
N GLU A 161 20.58 67.87 -29.22
CA GLU A 161 19.92 69.17 -29.02
C GLU A 161 18.93 69.47 -30.16
N ALA A 162 19.33 69.27 -31.42
CA ALA A 162 18.41 69.36 -32.56
C ALA A 162 17.27 68.32 -32.49
N GLY A 163 17.52 67.14 -31.91
CA GLY A 163 16.49 66.15 -31.59
C GLY A 163 15.53 66.61 -30.49
N ARG A 164 16.06 67.27 -29.46
CA ARG A 164 15.29 67.79 -28.32
C ARG A 164 14.42 68.99 -28.71
N ASP A 165 14.89 69.85 -29.60
CA ASP A 165 14.09 70.96 -30.13
C ASP A 165 12.95 70.45 -31.02
N ARG A 166 13.19 69.41 -31.83
CA ARG A 166 12.13 68.71 -32.58
C ARG A 166 11.12 68.03 -31.66
N LEU A 167 11.57 67.37 -30.60
CA LEU A 167 10.69 66.79 -29.58
C LEU A 167 9.88 67.85 -28.85
N THR A 168 10.47 69.00 -28.54
CA THR A 168 9.77 70.12 -27.86
C THR A 168 8.73 70.74 -28.78
N ALA A 169 9.02 70.87 -30.09
CA ALA A 169 8.05 71.32 -31.09
C ALA A 169 6.91 70.31 -31.31
N VAL A 170 7.21 69.00 -31.29
CA VAL A 170 6.18 67.95 -31.32
C VAL A 170 5.36 67.93 -30.03
N GLN A 171 5.98 68.16 -28.87
CA GLN A 171 5.29 68.26 -27.58
C GLN A 171 4.41 69.51 -27.49
N SER A 172 4.82 70.65 -28.03
CA SER A 172 3.96 71.85 -28.07
C SER A 172 2.80 71.66 -29.05
N ALA A 173 3.04 71.07 -30.22
CA ALA A 173 1.98 70.71 -31.16
C ALA A 173 1.00 69.67 -30.56
N LEU A 174 1.51 68.68 -29.83
CA LEU A 174 0.68 67.70 -29.12
C LEU A 174 -0.06 68.32 -27.93
N ALA A 175 0.53 69.29 -27.22
CA ALA A 175 -0.14 70.02 -26.15
C ALA A 175 -1.25 70.92 -26.69
N ASP A 176 -1.05 71.55 -27.85
CA ASP A 176 -2.10 72.30 -28.55
C ASP A 176 -3.18 71.39 -29.11
N ASP A 177 -2.83 70.22 -29.65
CA ASP A 177 -3.81 69.22 -30.09
C ASP A 177 -4.56 68.61 -28.90
N GLN A 178 -3.89 68.37 -27.76
CA GLN A 178 -4.52 67.96 -26.50
C GLN A 178 -5.42 69.05 -25.93
N ARG A 179 -5.07 70.34 -26.06
CA ARG A 179 -5.95 71.46 -25.67
C ARG A 179 -7.15 71.56 -26.58
N ARG A 180 -7.00 71.35 -27.89
CA ARG A 180 -8.11 71.29 -28.84
C ARG A 180 -9.00 70.08 -28.58
N VAL A 181 -8.43 68.89 -28.38
CA VAL A 181 -9.17 67.67 -28.00
C VAL A 181 -9.80 67.79 -26.61
N ALA A 182 -9.18 68.50 -25.66
CA ALA A 182 -9.78 68.76 -24.35
C ALA A 182 -10.94 69.75 -24.45
N ALA A 183 -10.81 70.82 -25.24
CA ALA A 183 -11.88 71.77 -25.51
C ALA A 183 -13.02 71.14 -26.33
N ASP A 184 -12.71 70.29 -27.31
CA ASP A 184 -13.69 69.50 -28.07
C ASP A 184 -14.31 68.43 -27.18
N ARG A 185 -13.57 67.81 -26.25
CA ARG A 185 -14.14 66.91 -25.23
C ARG A 185 -14.99 67.64 -24.21
N GLU A 186 -14.68 68.89 -23.87
CA GLU A 186 -15.48 69.69 -22.95
C GLU A 186 -16.75 70.20 -23.64
N ARG A 187 -16.68 70.59 -24.91
CA ARG A 187 -17.84 70.84 -25.77
C ARG A 187 -18.67 69.57 -25.98
N LEU A 188 -18.06 68.45 -26.33
CA LEU A 188 -18.75 67.16 -26.45
C LEU A 188 -19.29 66.65 -25.12
N ARG A 189 -18.67 66.96 -23.97
CA ARG A 189 -19.21 66.65 -22.64
C ARG A 189 -20.33 67.62 -22.25
N ALA A 190 -20.29 68.86 -22.67
CA ALA A 190 -21.37 69.82 -22.47
C ALA A 190 -22.57 69.46 -23.36
N ASP A 191 -22.31 69.13 -24.62
CA ASP A 191 -23.29 68.63 -25.59
C ASP A 191 -23.79 67.24 -25.17
N GLU A 192 -22.95 66.31 -24.70
CA GLU A 192 -23.40 65.04 -24.11
C GLU A 192 -24.13 65.28 -22.80
N ALA A 193 -23.76 66.24 -21.96
CA ALA A 193 -24.51 66.53 -20.73
C ALA A 193 -25.84 67.23 -21.04
N GLU A 194 -25.95 67.99 -22.13
CA GLU A 194 -27.18 68.61 -22.60
C GLU A 194 -28.05 67.61 -23.36
N LEU A 195 -27.45 66.73 -24.16
CA LEU A 195 -28.11 65.63 -24.85
C LEU A 195 -28.50 64.54 -23.86
N GLU A 196 -27.72 64.30 -22.81
CA GLU A 196 -28.05 63.36 -21.73
C GLU A 196 -29.04 64.01 -20.77
N ARG A 197 -29.00 65.33 -20.50
CA ARG A 197 -30.12 66.01 -19.82
C ARG A 197 -31.38 66.00 -20.67
N SER A 198 -31.28 66.15 -21.98
CA SER A 198 -32.42 66.06 -22.90
C SER A 198 -32.88 64.63 -23.10
N ARG A 199 -31.99 63.64 -23.08
CA ARG A 199 -32.33 62.20 -23.11
C ARG A 199 -32.83 61.74 -21.76
N VAL A 200 -32.37 62.28 -20.64
CA VAL A 200 -32.90 62.01 -19.31
C VAL A 200 -34.26 62.70 -19.20
N ALA A 201 -34.45 63.95 -19.60
CA ALA A 201 -35.76 64.59 -19.64
C ALA A 201 -36.71 63.92 -20.64
N LEU A 202 -36.21 63.46 -21.80
CA LEU A 202 -37.01 62.70 -22.78
C LEU A 202 -37.22 61.27 -22.31
N ARG A 203 -36.30 60.64 -21.58
CA ARG A 203 -36.49 59.32 -20.96
C ARG A 203 -37.36 59.42 -19.73
N GLU A 204 -37.35 60.50 -18.97
CA GLU A 204 -38.23 60.76 -17.84
C GLU A 204 -39.61 61.14 -18.36
N SER A 205 -39.71 61.86 -19.48
CA SER A 205 -40.97 62.12 -20.17
C SER A 205 -41.50 60.87 -20.88
N LEU A 206 -40.67 60.08 -21.56
CA LEU A 206 -41.04 58.79 -22.15
C LEU A 206 -41.23 57.71 -21.10
N ALA A 207 -40.52 57.74 -19.97
CA ALA A 207 -40.73 56.84 -18.84
C ALA A 207 -41.91 57.29 -18.02
N SER A 208 -42.23 58.58 -17.91
CA SER A 208 -43.48 59.07 -17.33
C SER A 208 -44.64 58.78 -18.26
N THR A 209 -44.48 58.93 -19.58
CA THR A 209 -45.51 58.57 -20.56
C THR A 209 -45.63 57.06 -20.72
N ARG A 210 -44.54 56.29 -20.66
CA ARG A 210 -44.56 54.82 -20.59
C ARG A 210 -45.10 54.39 -19.25
N GLN A 211 -44.70 54.98 -18.14
CA GLN A 211 -45.24 54.65 -16.82
C GLN A 211 -46.70 55.02 -16.76
N GLN A 212 -47.16 56.11 -17.36
CA GLN A 212 -48.59 56.42 -17.47
C GLN A 212 -49.29 55.50 -18.47
N ALA A 213 -48.63 55.05 -19.54
CA ALA A 213 -49.19 54.11 -20.50
C ALA A 213 -49.15 52.66 -20.01
N GLU A 214 -48.19 52.30 -19.17
CA GLU A 214 -47.99 51.02 -18.49
C GLU A 214 -48.81 51.01 -17.21
N GLU A 215 -48.99 52.12 -16.51
CA GLU A 215 -49.98 52.29 -15.45
C GLU A 215 -51.36 52.31 -16.08
N ALA A 216 -51.59 52.91 -17.25
CA ALA A 216 -52.88 52.81 -17.93
C ALA A 216 -53.10 51.43 -18.58
N ALA A 217 -52.05 50.74 -19.04
CA ALA A 217 -52.14 49.39 -19.60
C ALA A 217 -52.11 48.31 -18.52
N ALA A 218 -51.51 48.57 -17.36
CA ALA A 218 -51.59 47.76 -16.16
C ALA A 218 -52.83 48.14 -15.36
N GLU A 219 -53.39 49.34 -15.46
CA GLU A 219 -54.72 49.67 -14.97
C GLU A 219 -55.73 49.01 -15.88
N ARG A 220 -55.62 49.09 -17.21
CA ARG A 220 -56.49 48.33 -18.14
C ARG A 220 -56.26 46.84 -18.08
N GLY A 221 -55.02 46.41 -17.82
CA GLY A 221 -54.60 45.03 -17.68
C GLY A 221 -55.04 44.48 -16.34
N ARG A 222 -54.88 45.24 -15.24
CA ARG A 222 -55.54 44.98 -13.95
C ARG A 222 -57.03 45.13 -14.08
N TYR A 223 -57.61 45.99 -14.91
CA TYR A 223 -59.06 46.13 -15.02
C TYR A 223 -59.60 44.98 -15.86
N SER A 224 -58.87 44.51 -16.87
CA SER A 224 -59.19 43.34 -17.69
C SER A 224 -58.91 42.04 -16.94
N GLU A 225 -57.87 41.97 -16.12
CA GLU A 225 -57.50 40.84 -15.29
C GLU A 225 -58.36 40.83 -14.05
N LEU A 226 -58.62 41.96 -13.39
CA LEU A 226 -59.61 42.09 -12.33
C LEU A 226 -61.00 41.86 -12.90
N ARG A 227 -61.31 42.21 -14.15
CA ARG A 227 -62.57 41.83 -14.79
C ARG A 227 -62.60 40.38 -15.20
N ARG A 228 -61.50 39.77 -15.66
CA ARG A 228 -61.41 38.34 -15.94
C ARG A 228 -61.36 37.50 -14.66
N GLN A 229 -60.80 38.05 -13.59
CA GLN A 229 -60.82 37.52 -12.23
C GLN A 229 -62.14 37.84 -11.57
N LEU A 230 -62.88 38.88 -11.97
CA LEU A 230 -64.23 39.17 -11.46
C LEU A 230 -65.21 38.29 -12.21
N ASP A 231 -65.11 38.14 -13.52
CA ASP A 231 -65.87 37.21 -14.35
C ASP A 231 -65.51 35.78 -13.99
N GLY A 232 -64.22 35.50 -13.79
CA GLY A 232 -63.71 34.22 -13.30
C GLY A 232 -64.04 33.99 -11.84
N ARG A 233 -64.09 35.03 -10.98
CA ARG A 233 -64.66 34.94 -9.63
C ARG A 233 -66.16 34.89 -9.68
N VAL A 234 -66.86 35.37 -10.69
CA VAL A 234 -68.31 35.27 -10.80
C VAL A 234 -68.64 33.85 -11.24
N VAL A 235 -67.90 33.30 -12.20
CA VAL A 235 -67.96 31.88 -12.56
C VAL A 235 -67.50 31.01 -11.39
N GLU A 236 -66.40 31.33 -10.72
CA GLU A 236 -65.93 30.59 -9.55
C GLU A 236 -66.83 30.83 -8.34
N LEU A 237 -67.47 31.98 -8.18
CA LEU A 237 -68.48 32.23 -7.14
C LEU A 237 -69.80 31.59 -7.50
N ASP A 238 -70.14 31.40 -8.77
CA ASP A 238 -71.33 30.67 -9.23
C ASP A 238 -71.08 29.17 -9.16
N GLU A 239 -69.87 28.70 -9.48
CA GLU A 239 -69.42 27.32 -9.28
C GLU A 239 -69.24 27.03 -7.81
N ARG A 240 -68.61 27.92 -7.04
CA ARG A 240 -68.54 27.82 -5.58
C ARG A 240 -69.90 28.02 -4.97
N ALA A 241 -70.80 28.85 -5.49
CA ALA A 241 -72.16 28.96 -4.99
C ALA A 241 -72.94 27.70 -5.34
N SER A 242 -72.74 27.10 -6.51
CA SER A 242 -73.33 25.82 -6.90
C SER A 242 -72.75 24.66 -6.09
N LEU A 243 -71.45 24.69 -5.79
CA LEU A 243 -70.75 23.74 -4.94
C LEU A 243 -71.11 23.97 -3.48
N VAL A 244 -71.27 25.21 -3.03
CA VAL A 244 -71.72 25.58 -1.69
C VAL A 244 -73.20 25.28 -1.56
N GLU A 245 -74.03 25.42 -2.59
CA GLU A 245 -75.42 24.98 -2.61
C GLU A 245 -75.49 23.45 -2.65
N ALA A 246 -74.65 22.78 -3.43
CA ALA A 246 -74.55 21.33 -3.44
C ALA A 246 -74.01 20.80 -2.10
N GLU A 247 -73.03 21.47 -1.52
CA GLU A 247 -72.42 21.15 -0.23
C GLU A 247 -73.34 21.55 0.92
N LEU A 248 -74.07 22.66 0.85
CA LEU A 248 -75.12 23.04 1.81
C LEU A 248 -76.31 22.10 1.68
N SER A 249 -76.66 21.64 0.48
CA SER A 249 -77.69 20.63 0.26
C SER A 249 -77.21 19.27 0.78
N ARG A 250 -75.92 18.93 0.58
CA ARG A 250 -75.26 17.76 1.17
C ARG A 250 -75.19 17.85 2.70
N VAL A 251 -74.80 18.99 3.25
CA VAL A 251 -74.67 19.27 4.70
C VAL A 251 -76.04 19.41 5.38
N ALA A 252 -77.03 19.96 4.70
CA ALA A 252 -78.43 20.00 5.17
C ALA A 252 -79.11 18.62 5.08
N ALA A 253 -78.67 17.76 4.16
CA ALA A 253 -79.09 16.36 4.07
C ALA A 253 -78.20 15.40 4.90
N LEU A 254 -77.05 15.88 5.42
CA LEU A 254 -76.17 15.12 6.28
C LEU A 254 -76.81 15.04 7.66
N THR A 255 -77.15 13.82 8.07
CA THR A 255 -77.47 13.56 9.46
C THR A 255 -76.19 13.69 10.32
N PRO A 256 -76.32 14.00 11.61
CA PRO A 256 -75.18 14.02 12.54
C PRO A 256 -74.34 12.74 12.50
N GLU A 257 -74.97 11.59 12.23
CA GLU A 257 -74.33 10.29 12.08
C GLU A 257 -73.44 10.23 10.83
N ASN A 258 -73.92 10.72 9.69
CA ASN A 258 -73.18 10.67 8.43
C ASN A 258 -71.98 11.64 8.43
N ALA A 259 -72.13 12.83 9.03
CA ALA A 259 -71.02 13.78 9.17
C ALA A 259 -69.91 13.25 10.09
N ARG A 260 -70.28 12.54 11.17
CA ARG A 260 -69.32 11.83 12.02
C ARG A 260 -68.61 10.72 11.25
N ALA A 261 -69.34 9.93 10.46
CA ALA A 261 -68.75 8.85 9.67
C ALA A 261 -67.70 9.36 8.67
N GLU A 262 -67.96 10.49 8.00
CA GLU A 262 -67.03 11.08 7.03
C GLU A 262 -65.75 11.63 7.68
N VAL A 263 -65.88 12.34 8.81
CA VAL A 263 -64.71 12.81 9.58
C VAL A 263 -63.88 11.64 10.08
N MET A 264 -64.53 10.59 10.59
CA MET A 264 -63.85 9.37 11.03
C MET A 264 -63.13 8.68 9.88
N ALA A 265 -63.74 8.56 8.70
CA ALA A 265 -63.12 7.96 7.53
C ALA A 265 -61.88 8.73 7.06
N ARG A 266 -61.92 10.06 7.05
CA ARG A 266 -60.78 10.90 6.68
C ARG A 266 -59.64 10.83 7.70
N GLN A 267 -59.98 10.83 8.99
CA GLN A 267 -59.00 10.65 10.06
C GLN A 267 -58.37 9.26 10.00
N GLU A 268 -59.16 8.23 9.68
CA GLU A 268 -58.67 6.87 9.47
C GLU A 268 -57.68 6.80 8.30
N GLU A 269 -57.98 7.43 7.15
CA GLU A 269 -57.08 7.47 6.00
C GLU A 269 -55.74 8.16 6.32
N LEU A 270 -55.79 9.32 6.98
CA LEU A 270 -54.58 10.03 7.43
C LEU A 270 -53.77 9.18 8.41
N SER A 271 -54.44 8.57 9.39
CA SER A 271 -53.79 7.71 10.38
C SER A 271 -53.16 6.47 9.73
N ARG A 272 -53.81 5.87 8.71
CA ARG A 272 -53.24 4.76 7.93
C ARG A 272 -51.98 5.17 7.18
N ARG A 273 -51.98 6.37 6.58
CA ARG A 273 -50.81 6.89 5.86
C ARG A 273 -49.64 7.16 6.80
N ASP A 274 -49.89 7.79 7.94
CA ASP A 274 -48.85 8.06 8.94
C ASP A 274 -48.31 6.76 9.54
N ALA A 275 -49.18 5.78 9.81
CA ALA A 275 -48.78 4.45 10.24
C ALA A 275 -47.91 3.74 9.19
N ALA A 276 -48.25 3.83 7.90
CA ALA A 276 -47.46 3.22 6.83
C ALA A 276 -46.06 3.85 6.72
N LEU A 277 -45.94 5.17 6.86
CA LEU A 277 -44.65 5.86 6.89
C LEU A 277 -43.83 5.45 8.12
N LEU A 278 -44.47 5.37 9.29
CA LEU A 278 -43.82 4.93 10.52
C LEU A 278 -43.31 3.48 10.40
N VAL A 279 -44.13 2.56 9.91
CA VAL A 279 -43.75 1.16 9.68
C VAL A 279 -42.53 1.09 8.76
N ARG A 280 -42.55 1.80 7.63
CA ARG A 280 -41.41 1.82 6.71
C ARG A 280 -40.15 2.40 7.34
N SER A 281 -40.27 3.41 8.19
CA SER A 281 -39.12 3.97 8.91
C SER A 281 -38.53 3.00 9.93
N ILE A 282 -39.39 2.27 10.66
CA ILE A 282 -39.00 1.25 11.63
C ILE A 282 -38.31 0.09 10.91
N GLU A 283 -38.85 -0.37 9.78
CA GLU A 283 -38.26 -1.44 8.97
C GLU A 283 -36.87 -1.03 8.46
N ALA A 284 -36.72 0.20 7.94
CA ALA A 284 -35.44 0.69 7.46
C ALA A 284 -34.39 0.83 8.58
N GLU A 285 -34.80 1.31 9.77
CA GLU A 285 -33.93 1.39 10.95
C GLU A 285 -33.53 0.00 11.46
N ALA A 286 -34.47 -0.93 11.49
CA ALA A 286 -34.22 -2.32 11.87
C ALA A 286 -33.23 -2.98 10.90
N GLU A 287 -33.40 -2.78 9.59
CA GLU A 287 -32.48 -3.30 8.56
C GLU A 287 -31.07 -2.70 8.71
N ALA A 288 -30.97 -1.39 8.89
CA ALA A 288 -29.68 -0.72 9.08
C ALA A 288 -28.96 -1.22 10.34
N THR A 289 -29.69 -1.36 11.45
CA THR A 289 -29.18 -1.87 12.73
C THR A 289 -28.76 -3.33 12.61
N ALA A 290 -29.58 -4.17 11.95
CA ALA A 290 -29.26 -5.57 11.70
C ALA A 290 -27.96 -5.71 10.87
N LYS A 291 -27.81 -4.91 9.81
CA LYS A 291 -26.60 -4.90 8.98
C LYS A 291 -25.37 -4.47 9.76
N GLN A 292 -25.49 -3.49 10.65
CA GLN A 292 -24.39 -3.07 11.51
C GLN A 292 -24.00 -4.17 12.50
N ARG A 293 -24.98 -4.81 13.16
CA ARG A 293 -24.74 -5.92 14.10
C ARG A 293 -24.13 -7.13 13.38
N ALA A 294 -24.62 -7.49 12.19
CA ALA A 294 -24.06 -8.60 11.41
C ALA A 294 -22.57 -8.37 11.08
N ARG A 295 -22.21 -7.15 10.67
CA ARG A 295 -20.81 -6.79 10.43
C ARG A 295 -19.96 -6.88 11.70
N ALA A 296 -20.49 -6.46 12.84
CA ALA A 296 -19.80 -6.57 14.12
C ALA A 296 -19.55 -8.03 14.50
N ILE A 297 -20.57 -8.90 14.39
CA ILE A 297 -20.45 -10.34 14.69
C ILE A 297 -19.39 -11.00 13.82
N VAL A 298 -19.40 -10.73 12.51
CA VAL A 298 -18.40 -11.29 11.57
C VAL A 298 -17.00 -10.76 11.90
N ALA A 299 -16.85 -9.47 12.15
CA ALA A 299 -15.57 -8.86 12.50
C ALA A 299 -15.01 -9.43 13.82
N ASP A 300 -15.84 -9.57 14.85
CA ASP A 300 -15.46 -10.14 16.14
C ASP A 300 -15.08 -11.62 16.01
N ALA A 301 -15.83 -12.39 15.22
CA ALA A 301 -15.52 -13.79 14.94
C ALA A 301 -14.17 -13.93 14.23
N ILE A 302 -13.90 -13.10 13.22
CA ILE A 302 -12.62 -13.06 12.50
C ILE A 302 -11.48 -12.64 13.44
N GLN A 303 -11.66 -11.60 14.24
CA GLN A 303 -10.63 -11.05 15.13
C GLN A 303 -10.20 -12.04 16.21
N ARG A 304 -11.12 -12.88 16.70
CA ARG A 304 -10.80 -13.93 17.68
C ARG A 304 -9.96 -15.06 17.08
N VAL A 305 -9.87 -15.16 15.75
CA VAL A 305 -9.09 -16.18 15.05
C VAL A 305 -7.74 -15.60 14.63
N ALA A 306 -6.76 -15.74 15.51
CA ALA A 306 -5.36 -15.42 15.23
C ALA A 306 -4.74 -16.55 14.39
N SER A 307 -4.51 -16.29 13.10
CA SER A 307 -3.87 -17.28 12.22
C SER A 307 -3.05 -16.60 11.14
N ASP A 308 -1.73 -16.73 11.25
CA ASP A 308 -0.77 -16.39 10.19
C ASP A 308 -0.81 -17.50 9.12
N GLN A 309 -1.55 -17.30 8.03
CA GLN A 309 -1.52 -18.24 6.91
C GLN A 309 -0.54 -17.76 5.84
N THR A 310 0.43 -18.62 5.55
CA THR A 310 1.37 -18.46 4.44
C THR A 310 0.88 -19.33 3.28
N ALA A 311 0.80 -18.75 2.08
CA ALA A 311 0.45 -19.51 0.88
C ALA A 311 1.51 -20.61 0.65
N GLN A 312 1.07 -21.87 0.62
CA GLN A 312 1.97 -23.02 0.43
C GLN A 312 2.16 -23.30 -1.07
N THR A 313 3.41 -23.48 -1.50
CA THR A 313 3.76 -23.80 -2.89
C THR A 313 3.38 -25.25 -3.21
N VAL A 314 2.75 -25.48 -4.38
CA VAL A 314 2.26 -26.80 -4.83
C VAL A 314 3.40 -27.74 -5.25
N VAL A 315 4.66 -27.30 -5.18
CA VAL A 315 5.84 -28.06 -5.58
C VAL A 315 6.67 -28.35 -4.33
N SER A 316 6.94 -29.62 -4.09
CA SER A 316 7.87 -30.03 -3.02
C SER A 316 9.29 -29.97 -3.57
N VAL A 317 10.05 -28.98 -3.10
CA VAL A 317 11.48 -28.83 -3.42
C VAL A 317 12.28 -29.51 -2.31
N LEU A 318 13.07 -30.53 -2.66
CA LEU A 318 14.03 -31.10 -1.74
C LEU A 318 15.41 -30.50 -2.03
N HIS A 319 16.01 -29.88 -1.01
CA HIS A 319 17.37 -29.37 -1.07
C HIS A 319 18.34 -30.49 -0.72
N LEU A 320 19.35 -30.68 -1.55
CA LEU A 320 20.36 -31.70 -1.40
C LEU A 320 21.64 -31.09 -0.83
N PRO A 321 22.41 -31.82 -0.02
CA PRO A 321 23.64 -31.30 0.57
C PRO A 321 24.81 -31.19 -0.43
N SER A 322 24.73 -31.86 -1.59
CA SER A 322 25.68 -31.68 -2.70
C SER A 322 25.15 -32.27 -4.02
N ASP A 323 25.70 -31.82 -5.15
CA ASP A 323 25.41 -32.41 -6.47
C ASP A 323 25.88 -33.87 -6.62
N GLU A 324 26.82 -34.33 -5.79
CA GLU A 324 27.20 -35.76 -5.73
C GLU A 324 26.04 -36.63 -5.26
N VAL A 325 25.20 -36.12 -4.36
CA VAL A 325 23.97 -36.80 -3.94
C VAL A 325 22.97 -36.83 -5.10
N LYS A 326 22.85 -35.75 -5.85
CA LYS A 326 22.00 -35.67 -7.07
C LYS A 326 22.40 -36.76 -8.08
N GLY A 327 23.70 -36.97 -8.30
CA GLY A 327 24.21 -38.07 -9.13
C GLY A 327 23.88 -39.47 -8.61
N ARG A 328 23.90 -39.68 -7.29
CA ARG A 328 23.50 -40.95 -6.65
C ARG A 328 21.99 -41.22 -6.75
N ILE A 329 21.17 -40.17 -6.67
CA ILE A 329 19.70 -40.25 -6.86
C ILE A 329 19.36 -40.72 -8.28
N ILE A 330 20.05 -40.18 -9.30
CA ILE A 330 19.90 -40.65 -10.70
C ILE A 330 20.37 -42.11 -10.81
N GLY A 331 21.58 -42.39 -10.32
CA GLY A 331 22.24 -43.67 -10.48
C GLY A 331 22.72 -43.92 -11.92
N ARG A 332 23.47 -45.01 -12.14
CA ARG A 332 23.95 -45.37 -13.49
C ARG A 332 22.75 -45.63 -14.41
N GLU A 333 22.71 -44.93 -15.55
CA GLU A 333 21.62 -45.01 -16.55
C GLU A 333 20.21 -44.69 -16.01
N GLY A 334 20.12 -43.94 -14.90
CA GLY A 334 18.82 -43.64 -14.28
C GLY A 334 18.20 -44.83 -13.53
N ARG A 335 18.98 -45.86 -13.19
CA ARG A 335 18.46 -47.05 -12.51
C ARG A 335 17.79 -46.72 -11.16
N ASN A 336 18.39 -45.82 -10.39
CA ASN A 336 17.92 -45.51 -9.04
C ASN A 336 16.67 -44.63 -9.09
N ILE A 337 16.67 -43.60 -9.93
CA ILE A 337 15.51 -42.72 -10.10
C ILE A 337 14.31 -43.52 -10.64
N ARG A 338 14.49 -44.40 -11.63
CA ARG A 338 13.40 -45.25 -12.14
C ARG A 338 12.87 -46.22 -11.09
N ALA A 339 13.76 -46.80 -10.27
CA ALA A 339 13.34 -47.67 -9.17
C ALA A 339 12.53 -46.89 -8.13
N PHE A 340 12.97 -45.68 -7.78
CA PHE A 340 12.24 -44.77 -6.88
C PHE A 340 10.87 -44.41 -7.45
N GLU A 341 10.79 -43.97 -8.70
CA GLU A 341 9.53 -43.60 -9.36
C GLU A 341 8.57 -44.80 -9.44
N THR A 342 9.09 -46.00 -9.72
CA THR A 342 8.27 -47.23 -9.80
C THR A 342 7.75 -47.65 -8.43
N ILE A 343 8.57 -47.58 -7.38
CA ILE A 343 8.20 -48.01 -6.02
C ILE A 343 7.25 -47.00 -5.37
N THR A 344 7.60 -45.71 -5.44
CA THR A 344 6.86 -44.64 -4.75
C THR A 344 5.67 -44.12 -5.56
N GLY A 345 5.68 -44.29 -6.88
CA GLY A 345 4.70 -43.65 -7.77
C GLY A 345 4.81 -42.13 -7.83
N VAL A 346 5.96 -41.57 -7.44
CA VAL A 346 6.25 -40.12 -7.47
C VAL A 346 7.31 -39.86 -8.53
N ASN A 347 7.04 -38.92 -9.44
CA ASN A 347 7.98 -38.53 -10.49
C ASN A 347 9.02 -37.56 -9.93
N VAL A 348 10.28 -37.80 -10.26
CA VAL A 348 11.40 -37.00 -9.76
C VAL A 348 11.94 -36.18 -10.93
N ILE A 349 11.68 -34.87 -10.90
CA ILE A 349 12.11 -33.95 -11.96
C ILE A 349 13.46 -33.37 -11.56
N ILE A 350 14.45 -33.63 -12.41
CA ILE A 350 15.82 -33.16 -12.26
C ILE A 350 16.06 -32.11 -13.34
N ASP A 351 16.26 -30.87 -12.92
CA ASP A 351 16.55 -29.73 -13.81
C ASP A 351 17.97 -29.19 -13.56
N ASP A 352 18.37 -28.17 -14.31
CA ASP A 352 19.67 -27.47 -14.21
C ASP A 352 19.84 -26.69 -12.89
N THR A 353 18.85 -26.71 -12.00
CA THR A 353 18.96 -26.10 -10.66
C THR A 353 19.96 -26.91 -9.81
N PRO A 354 21.07 -26.30 -9.35
CA PRO A 354 22.05 -26.99 -8.51
C PRO A 354 21.44 -27.36 -7.16
N GLU A 355 21.89 -28.47 -6.58
CA GLU A 355 21.54 -28.88 -5.21
C GLU A 355 20.01 -29.01 -4.92
N ALA A 356 19.17 -29.12 -5.95
CA ALA A 356 17.73 -29.23 -5.78
C ALA A 356 17.10 -30.28 -6.70
N VAL A 357 16.08 -30.95 -6.18
CA VAL A 357 15.25 -31.91 -6.92
C VAL A 357 13.77 -31.63 -6.65
N LEU A 358 12.96 -31.71 -7.71
CA LEU A 358 11.53 -31.44 -7.64
C LEU A 358 10.74 -32.74 -7.65
N LEU A 359 9.81 -32.87 -6.70
CA LEU A 359 8.92 -34.03 -6.62
C LEU A 359 7.54 -33.67 -7.16
N SER A 360 7.08 -34.45 -8.14
CA SER A 360 5.79 -34.28 -8.78
C SER A 360 4.93 -35.53 -8.60
N CYS A 361 3.77 -35.35 -7.98
CA CYS A 361 2.73 -36.38 -7.86
C CYS A 361 1.38 -35.69 -7.68
N PHE A 362 0.32 -36.28 -8.22
CA PHE A 362 -1.04 -35.74 -8.11
C PHE A 362 -1.64 -35.95 -6.72
N ASP A 363 -1.30 -37.07 -6.08
CA ASP A 363 -1.65 -37.35 -4.69
C ASP A 363 -0.67 -36.64 -3.74
N PRO A 364 -1.13 -35.68 -2.92
CA PRO A 364 -0.26 -34.93 -2.02
C PRO A 364 0.34 -35.78 -0.91
N VAL A 365 -0.39 -36.79 -0.41
CA VAL A 365 0.11 -37.67 0.65
C VAL A 365 1.22 -38.54 0.08
N ARG A 366 1.01 -39.10 -1.11
CA ARG A 366 2.05 -39.86 -1.83
C ARG A 366 3.28 -39.01 -2.14
N ARG A 367 3.08 -37.75 -2.52
CA ARG A 367 4.18 -36.79 -2.74
C ARG A 367 5.02 -36.59 -1.48
N GLU A 368 4.36 -36.47 -0.32
CA GLU A 368 5.04 -36.33 0.97
C GLU A 368 5.78 -37.62 1.35
N VAL A 369 5.16 -38.79 1.16
CA VAL A 369 5.85 -40.09 1.35
C VAL A 369 7.10 -40.15 0.48
N GLY A 370 7.02 -39.72 -0.78
CA GLY A 370 8.19 -39.61 -1.66
C GLY A 370 9.26 -38.66 -1.11
N ARG A 371 8.86 -37.48 -0.59
CA ARG A 371 9.77 -36.51 0.01
C ARG A 371 10.52 -37.09 1.21
N VAL A 372 9.80 -37.68 2.15
CA VAL A 372 10.35 -38.32 3.36
C VAL A 372 11.23 -39.52 2.98
N THR A 373 10.81 -40.33 2.00
CA THR A 373 11.62 -41.45 1.48
C THR A 373 12.95 -40.95 0.94
N LEU A 374 12.93 -39.88 0.13
CA LEU A 374 14.14 -39.33 -0.47
C LEU A 374 15.04 -38.67 0.58
N GLU A 375 14.47 -38.00 1.58
CA GLU A 375 15.18 -37.43 2.72
C GLU A 375 15.93 -38.51 3.52
N MET A 376 15.26 -39.61 3.88
CA MET A 376 15.88 -40.76 4.55
C MET A 376 17.03 -41.37 3.73
N LEU A 377 16.87 -41.47 2.41
CA LEU A 377 17.90 -42.02 1.51
C LEU A 377 19.11 -41.10 1.38
N VAL A 378 18.89 -39.78 1.41
CA VAL A 378 19.96 -38.77 1.39
C VAL A 378 20.74 -38.82 2.70
N GLU A 379 20.06 -38.93 3.84
CA GLU A 379 20.68 -39.08 5.16
C GLU A 379 21.50 -40.36 5.30
N ASP A 380 20.99 -41.52 4.83
CA ASP A 380 21.75 -42.79 4.82
C ASP A 380 22.91 -42.77 3.79
N GLY A 381 22.82 -41.91 2.78
CA GLY A 381 23.83 -41.77 1.72
C GLY A 381 23.92 -42.97 0.76
N ARG A 382 23.10 -44.00 0.93
CA ARG A 382 23.05 -45.20 0.09
C ARG A 382 21.75 -45.28 -0.68
N ILE A 383 21.82 -45.04 -1.99
CA ILE A 383 20.66 -45.02 -2.87
C ILE A 383 20.76 -46.19 -3.84
N HIS A 384 19.98 -47.24 -3.60
CA HIS A 384 19.84 -48.40 -4.48
C HIS A 384 18.46 -49.06 -4.29
N PRO A 385 17.96 -49.85 -5.27
CA PRO A 385 16.57 -50.32 -5.29
C PRO A 385 16.05 -50.94 -3.97
N HIS A 386 16.80 -51.87 -3.36
CA HIS A 386 16.40 -52.49 -2.09
C HIS A 386 16.26 -51.50 -0.92
N ARG A 387 17.13 -50.48 -0.83
CA ARG A 387 17.05 -49.46 0.23
C ARG A 387 15.94 -48.46 -0.01
N ILE A 388 15.64 -48.18 -1.28
CA ILE A 388 14.49 -47.37 -1.67
C ILE A 388 13.20 -48.01 -1.17
N GLU A 389 13.04 -49.33 -1.39
CA GLU A 389 11.87 -50.07 -0.93
C GLU A 389 11.73 -50.08 0.60
N GLU A 390 12.82 -50.37 1.31
CA GLU A 390 12.82 -50.36 2.79
C GLU A 390 12.56 -48.97 3.39
N SER A 391 13.10 -47.92 2.77
CA SER A 391 12.89 -46.54 3.22
C SER A 391 11.48 -46.06 2.87
N TYR A 392 10.92 -46.51 1.75
CA TYR A 392 9.55 -46.22 1.36
C TYR A 392 8.54 -46.79 2.37
N LEU A 393 8.68 -48.06 2.78
CA LEU A 393 7.79 -48.66 3.78
C LEU A 393 7.83 -47.90 5.11
N ARG A 394 9.03 -47.50 5.57
CA ARG A 394 9.19 -46.67 6.78
C ARG A 394 8.57 -45.29 6.63
N ALA A 395 8.74 -44.64 5.47
CA ALA A 395 8.15 -43.34 5.19
C ALA A 395 6.63 -43.39 5.12
N VAL A 396 6.03 -44.47 4.62
CA VAL A 396 4.57 -44.69 4.64
C VAL A 396 4.07 -44.69 6.09
N ASP A 397 4.65 -45.53 6.95
CA ASP A 397 4.25 -45.64 8.36
C ASP A 397 4.42 -44.30 9.10
N GLU A 398 5.51 -43.57 8.83
CA GLU A 398 5.78 -42.28 9.44
C GLU A 398 4.79 -41.19 9.01
N VAL A 399 4.50 -41.10 7.71
CA VAL A 399 3.55 -40.12 7.18
C VAL A 399 2.12 -40.44 7.65
N GLU A 400 1.72 -41.71 7.71
CA GLU A 400 0.43 -42.11 8.27
C GLU A 400 0.31 -41.71 9.76
N ALA A 401 1.35 -41.95 10.55
CA ALA A 401 1.38 -41.51 11.95
C ALA A 401 1.31 -39.98 12.08
N LEU A 402 1.97 -39.23 11.19
CA LEU A 402 1.89 -37.77 11.12
C LEU A 402 0.50 -37.25 10.74
N CYS A 403 -0.20 -37.95 9.83
CA CYS A 403 -1.59 -37.64 9.46
C CYS A 403 -2.53 -37.89 10.64
N ALA A 404 -2.38 -39.04 11.31
CA ALA A 404 -3.20 -39.41 12.46
C ALA A 404 -3.05 -38.42 13.63
N ARG A 405 -1.81 -37.98 13.91
CA ARG A 405 -1.54 -36.93 14.91
C ARG A 405 -2.17 -35.60 14.53
N ALA A 406 -1.99 -35.16 13.27
CA ALA A 406 -2.57 -33.89 12.83
C ALA A 406 -4.10 -33.87 12.87
N ALA A 407 -4.75 -35.02 12.62
CA ALA A 407 -6.19 -35.14 12.81
C ALA A 407 -6.60 -34.99 14.28
N ASP A 408 -5.84 -35.57 15.21
CA ASP A 408 -6.11 -35.43 16.66
C ASP A 408 -5.93 -33.99 17.12
N ASP A 409 -4.82 -33.35 16.74
CA ASP A 409 -4.53 -31.97 17.09
C ASP A 409 -5.65 -31.05 16.57
N ALA A 410 -6.06 -31.22 15.30
CA ALA A 410 -7.14 -30.45 14.70
C ALA A 410 -8.49 -30.66 15.43
N LEU A 411 -8.83 -31.90 15.80
CA LEU A 411 -10.05 -32.23 16.54
C LEU A 411 -10.06 -31.62 17.95
N LEU A 412 -8.91 -31.65 18.63
CA LEU A 412 -8.73 -31.04 19.94
C LEU A 412 -8.87 -29.52 19.87
N ASP A 413 -8.25 -28.88 18.89
CA ASP A 413 -8.30 -27.43 18.68
C ASP A 413 -9.73 -26.94 18.47
N VAL A 414 -10.50 -27.61 17.61
CA VAL A 414 -11.89 -27.23 17.33
C VAL A 414 -12.87 -27.67 18.44
N GLY A 415 -12.46 -28.57 19.33
CA GLY A 415 -13.27 -29.07 20.44
C GLY A 415 -14.25 -30.18 20.06
N ILE A 416 -13.93 -30.99 19.04
CA ILE A 416 -14.74 -32.15 18.64
C ILE A 416 -14.21 -33.40 19.36
N SER A 417 -15.01 -33.93 20.29
CA SER A 417 -14.58 -35.04 21.16
C SER A 417 -14.62 -36.42 20.51
N LYS A 418 -15.51 -36.66 19.53
CA LYS A 418 -15.69 -37.96 18.88
C LYS A 418 -15.92 -37.77 17.40
N LEU A 419 -15.12 -38.46 16.59
CA LEU A 419 -15.27 -38.57 15.14
C LEU A 419 -15.04 -40.03 14.75
N HIS A 420 -15.76 -40.53 13.76
CA HIS A 420 -15.58 -41.90 13.28
C HIS A 420 -14.12 -42.12 12.82
N PRO A 421 -13.48 -43.28 13.10
CA PRO A 421 -12.08 -43.52 12.75
C PRO A 421 -11.76 -43.25 11.28
N GLU A 422 -12.65 -43.62 10.36
CA GLU A 422 -12.42 -43.37 8.93
C GLU A 422 -12.52 -41.89 8.53
N LEU A 423 -13.44 -41.13 9.13
CA LEU A 423 -13.48 -39.68 8.92
C LEU A 423 -12.21 -39.02 9.48
N ARG A 424 -11.73 -39.48 10.64
CA ARG A 424 -10.48 -39.02 11.24
C ARG A 424 -9.27 -39.30 10.35
N THR A 425 -9.18 -40.48 9.74
CA THR A 425 -8.12 -40.81 8.77
C THR A 425 -8.15 -39.85 7.58
N LEU A 426 -9.34 -39.57 7.03
CA LEU A 426 -9.49 -38.66 5.88
C LEU A 426 -9.16 -37.21 6.24
N VAL A 427 -9.59 -36.73 7.41
CA VAL A 427 -9.20 -35.41 7.94
C VAL A 427 -7.68 -35.29 8.04
N GLY A 428 -6.99 -36.32 8.54
CA GLY A 428 -5.53 -36.32 8.64
C GLY A 428 -4.81 -36.16 7.30
N ARG A 429 -5.34 -36.79 6.24
CA ARG A 429 -4.79 -36.67 4.87
C ARG A 429 -4.87 -35.25 4.32
N LEU A 430 -5.85 -34.45 4.75
CA LEU A 430 -6.01 -33.05 4.33
C LEU A 430 -4.87 -32.15 4.81
N LYS A 431 -4.04 -32.60 5.76
CA LYS A 431 -2.81 -31.92 6.18
C LYS A 431 -1.85 -31.67 5.01
N TYR A 432 -1.80 -32.56 4.03
CA TYR A 432 -0.91 -32.39 2.88
C TYR A 432 -1.65 -31.87 1.63
N ARG A 433 -2.98 -31.81 1.68
CA ARG A 433 -3.79 -31.27 0.58
C ARG A 433 -3.75 -29.74 0.63
N THR A 434 -3.53 -29.15 -0.54
CA THR A 434 -3.71 -27.72 -0.74
C THR A 434 -4.85 -27.46 -1.70
N SER A 435 -5.61 -26.40 -1.44
CA SER A 435 -6.68 -25.89 -2.32
C SER A 435 -6.52 -24.38 -2.38
N TYR A 436 -6.47 -23.83 -3.60
CA TYR A 436 -6.22 -22.39 -3.84
C TYR A 436 -4.95 -21.82 -3.15
N GLY A 437 -3.94 -22.66 -2.89
CA GLY A 437 -2.69 -22.26 -2.22
C GLY A 437 -2.76 -22.25 -0.68
N GLN A 438 -3.88 -22.65 -0.09
CA GLN A 438 -4.04 -22.84 1.35
C GLN A 438 -4.04 -24.33 1.71
N ASN A 439 -3.55 -24.63 2.90
CA ASN A 439 -3.65 -25.95 3.50
C ASN A 439 -5.11 -26.26 3.85
N VAL A 440 -5.66 -27.39 3.37
CA VAL A 440 -7.07 -27.71 3.58
C VAL A 440 -7.38 -27.99 5.05
N LEU A 441 -6.55 -28.76 5.76
CA LEU A 441 -6.78 -29.04 7.19
C LEU A 441 -6.76 -27.75 8.03
N GLY A 442 -5.79 -26.86 7.78
CA GLY A 442 -5.73 -25.56 8.44
C GLY A 442 -6.98 -24.72 8.16
N HIS A 443 -7.44 -24.70 6.90
CA HIS A 443 -8.67 -24.04 6.49
C HIS A 443 -9.91 -24.60 7.20
N LEU A 444 -10.02 -25.92 7.39
CA LEU A 444 -11.12 -26.54 8.14
C LEU A 444 -11.15 -26.10 9.61
N VAL A 445 -9.98 -26.08 10.28
CA VAL A 445 -9.86 -25.63 11.67
C VAL A 445 -10.26 -24.16 11.81
N GLU A 446 -9.78 -23.30 10.91
CA GLU A 446 -10.09 -21.88 10.90
C GLU A 446 -11.60 -21.64 10.67
N THR A 447 -12.15 -22.29 9.64
CA THR A 447 -13.57 -22.21 9.29
C THR A 447 -14.45 -22.64 10.45
N ALA A 448 -14.08 -23.73 11.15
CA ALA A 448 -14.77 -24.18 12.35
C ALA A 448 -14.73 -23.12 13.48
N HIS A 449 -13.60 -22.44 13.70
CA HIS A 449 -13.50 -21.38 14.71
C HIS A 449 -14.34 -20.14 14.37
N ILE A 450 -14.32 -19.69 13.12
CA ILE A 450 -15.11 -18.53 12.66
C ILE A 450 -16.60 -18.87 12.81
N ALA A 451 -17.02 -20.03 12.31
CA ALA A 451 -18.40 -20.49 12.37
C ALA A 451 -18.89 -20.59 13.83
N ARG A 452 -18.07 -21.17 14.72
CA ARG A 452 -18.34 -21.25 16.16
C ARG A 452 -18.51 -19.86 16.79
N GLY A 453 -17.63 -18.90 16.44
CA GLY A 453 -17.72 -17.52 16.92
C GLY A 453 -19.04 -16.86 16.52
N MET A 454 -19.43 -16.98 15.25
CA MET A 454 -20.70 -16.45 14.76
C MET A 454 -21.91 -17.11 15.43
N ALA A 455 -21.89 -18.44 15.58
CA ALA A 455 -22.99 -19.19 16.20
C ALA A 455 -23.25 -18.75 17.65
N VAL A 456 -22.18 -18.55 18.44
CA VAL A 456 -22.29 -18.10 19.84
C VAL A 456 -22.93 -16.71 19.93
N GLU A 457 -22.51 -15.76 19.09
CA GLU A 457 -23.07 -14.39 19.11
C GLU A 457 -24.52 -14.34 18.61
N LEU A 458 -24.93 -15.29 17.75
CA LEU A 458 -26.30 -15.41 17.23
C LEU A 458 -27.22 -16.28 18.10
N GLY A 459 -26.69 -16.97 19.11
CA GLY A 459 -27.46 -17.87 19.97
C GLY A 459 -27.88 -19.19 19.29
N VAL A 460 -27.17 -19.61 18.24
CA VAL A 460 -27.34 -20.90 17.56
C VAL A 460 -26.46 -21.96 18.23
N ASP A 461 -26.83 -23.25 18.20
CA ASP A 461 -26.02 -24.31 18.80
C ASP A 461 -24.62 -24.35 18.14
N PRO A 462 -23.54 -24.01 18.87
CA PRO A 462 -22.21 -23.98 18.30
C PRO A 462 -21.71 -25.38 17.92
N LYS A 463 -22.25 -26.46 18.49
CA LYS A 463 -21.75 -27.82 18.24
C LYS A 463 -21.99 -28.26 16.81
N VAL A 464 -23.23 -28.13 16.32
CA VAL A 464 -23.60 -28.55 14.95
C VAL A 464 -22.84 -27.72 13.93
N VAL A 465 -22.82 -26.39 14.10
CA VAL A 465 -22.10 -25.46 13.22
C VAL A 465 -20.60 -25.76 13.17
N THR A 466 -19.95 -25.92 14.33
CA THR A 466 -18.49 -26.21 14.38
C THR A 466 -18.18 -27.50 13.64
N ARG A 467 -19.03 -28.52 13.78
CA ARG A 467 -18.85 -29.84 13.17
C ARG A 467 -19.11 -29.83 11.67
N GLY A 468 -20.16 -29.17 11.21
CA GLY A 468 -20.45 -28.95 9.80
C GLY A 468 -19.32 -28.15 9.12
N ALA A 469 -18.92 -27.04 9.73
CA ALA A 469 -17.82 -26.20 9.27
C ALA A 469 -16.47 -26.92 9.24
N PHE A 470 -16.17 -27.78 10.22
CA PHE A 470 -14.94 -28.57 10.21
C PHE A 470 -14.92 -29.66 9.13
N LEU A 471 -16.08 -30.17 8.72
CA LEU A 471 -16.18 -31.29 7.78
C LEU A 471 -16.60 -30.87 6.35
N HIS A 472 -16.89 -29.60 6.11
CA HIS A 472 -17.47 -29.11 4.84
C HIS A 472 -16.66 -29.54 3.60
N ASP A 473 -15.34 -29.57 3.73
CA ASP A 473 -14.41 -29.85 2.64
C ASP A 473 -13.82 -31.27 2.69
N ILE A 474 -14.36 -32.17 3.52
CA ILE A 474 -13.80 -33.52 3.72
C ILE A 474 -13.79 -34.36 2.43
N GLY A 475 -14.70 -34.07 1.49
CA GLY A 475 -14.74 -34.72 0.19
C GLY A 475 -13.46 -34.53 -0.64
N LYS A 476 -12.68 -33.46 -0.39
CA LYS A 476 -11.38 -33.22 -1.08
C LYS A 476 -10.33 -34.29 -0.79
N ALA A 477 -10.53 -35.12 0.25
CA ALA A 477 -9.68 -36.28 0.52
C ALA A 477 -9.91 -37.44 -0.47
N LEU A 478 -11.03 -37.45 -1.21
CA LEU A 478 -11.49 -38.56 -2.05
C LEU A 478 -11.69 -38.19 -3.54
N THR A 479 -11.41 -36.95 -3.94
CA THR A 479 -11.73 -36.41 -5.29
C THR A 479 -11.06 -37.11 -6.47
N HIS A 480 -10.11 -38.03 -6.26
CA HIS A 480 -9.49 -38.83 -7.33
C HIS A 480 -10.14 -40.20 -7.51
N GLU A 481 -10.97 -40.63 -6.56
CA GLU A 481 -11.57 -41.96 -6.51
C GLU A 481 -13.10 -41.91 -6.69
N ALA A 482 -13.74 -40.78 -6.40
CA ALA A 482 -15.19 -40.60 -6.43
C ALA A 482 -15.65 -39.64 -7.53
N GLN A 483 -16.76 -39.99 -8.22
CA GLN A 483 -17.45 -39.11 -9.17
C GLN A 483 -18.45 -38.21 -8.42
N GLY A 484 -18.36 -36.88 -8.55
CA GLY A 484 -19.27 -35.92 -7.94
C GLY A 484 -18.56 -34.66 -7.43
N SER A 485 -19.31 -33.63 -6.98
CA SER A 485 -18.71 -32.49 -6.27
C SER A 485 -18.23 -32.93 -4.88
N HIS A 486 -17.18 -32.29 -4.35
CA HIS A 486 -16.66 -32.66 -3.03
C HIS A 486 -17.67 -32.39 -1.91
N ALA A 487 -18.61 -31.47 -2.11
CA ALA A 487 -19.71 -31.19 -1.18
C ALA A 487 -20.66 -32.40 -1.07
N ILE A 488 -21.14 -32.91 -2.20
CA ILE A 488 -22.05 -34.07 -2.23
C ILE A 488 -21.34 -35.33 -1.71
N VAL A 489 -20.13 -35.59 -2.20
CA VAL A 489 -19.33 -36.76 -1.77
C VAL A 489 -19.02 -36.67 -0.27
N GLY A 490 -18.68 -35.49 0.23
CA GLY A 490 -18.44 -35.26 1.66
C GLY A 490 -19.68 -35.49 2.52
N ALA A 491 -20.86 -35.05 2.07
CA ALA A 491 -22.11 -35.24 2.79
C ALA A 491 -22.55 -36.71 2.84
N GLU A 492 -22.43 -37.43 1.72
CA GLU A 492 -22.69 -38.88 1.68
C GLU A 492 -21.76 -39.65 2.62
N LEU A 493 -20.48 -39.27 2.64
CA LEU A 493 -19.48 -39.85 3.53
C LEU A 493 -19.80 -39.59 5.01
N ALA A 494 -20.19 -38.36 5.34
CA ALA A 494 -20.61 -37.99 6.69
C ALA A 494 -21.81 -38.83 7.14
N ARG A 495 -22.86 -38.93 6.31
CA ARG A 495 -24.04 -39.78 6.60
C ARG A 495 -23.65 -41.24 6.79
N LYS A 496 -22.82 -41.79 5.89
CA LYS A 496 -22.35 -43.18 5.93
C LYS A 496 -21.65 -43.54 7.25
N TYR A 497 -20.88 -42.61 7.81
CA TYR A 497 -20.14 -42.83 9.06
C TYR A 497 -20.85 -42.30 10.31
N GLY A 498 -22.16 -42.04 10.22
CA GLY A 498 -23.03 -41.82 11.38
C GLY A 498 -23.20 -40.36 11.79
N GLU A 499 -22.89 -39.40 10.90
CA GLU A 499 -23.18 -37.99 11.16
C GLU A 499 -24.64 -37.62 10.96
N SER A 500 -25.11 -36.64 11.75
CA SER A 500 -26.49 -36.15 11.68
C SER A 500 -26.77 -35.44 10.35
N ASP A 501 -28.02 -35.49 9.92
CA ASP A 501 -28.46 -34.84 8.67
C ASP A 501 -28.20 -33.33 8.68
N ASP A 502 -28.29 -32.66 9.83
CA ASP A 502 -27.95 -31.23 9.94
C ASP A 502 -26.48 -30.94 9.61
N VAL A 503 -25.57 -31.84 10.00
CA VAL A 503 -24.13 -31.72 9.70
C VAL A 503 -23.88 -32.06 8.24
N ALA A 504 -24.49 -33.13 7.73
CA ALA A 504 -24.40 -33.47 6.31
C ALA A 504 -24.96 -32.36 5.41
N HIS A 505 -26.05 -31.71 5.82
CA HIS A 505 -26.66 -30.58 5.13
C HIS A 505 -25.72 -29.36 5.08
N CYS A 506 -25.01 -29.06 6.18
CA CYS A 506 -23.96 -28.03 6.15
C CYS A 506 -22.87 -28.34 5.12
N ILE A 507 -22.53 -29.63 4.95
CA ILE A 507 -21.51 -30.09 4.00
C ILE A 507 -22.03 -30.04 2.55
N GLU A 508 -23.25 -30.45 2.23
CA GLU A 508 -23.74 -30.39 0.84
C GLU A 508 -24.21 -29.00 0.40
N ALA A 509 -24.54 -28.11 1.33
CA ALA A 509 -24.98 -26.76 1.00
C ALA A 509 -23.83 -25.75 0.87
N HIS A 510 -22.59 -26.06 1.28
CA HIS A 510 -21.56 -25.02 1.40
C HIS A 510 -21.11 -24.35 0.08
N HIS A 511 -21.33 -24.97 -1.08
CA HIS A 511 -21.18 -24.34 -2.40
C HIS A 511 -22.50 -24.24 -3.18
N ASP A 512 -23.63 -24.21 -2.46
CA ASP A 512 -24.99 -24.11 -3.00
C ASP A 512 -25.38 -25.26 -3.95
N GLU A 513 -24.76 -26.44 -3.84
CA GLU A 513 -25.26 -27.64 -4.54
C GLU A 513 -26.66 -28.04 -4.06
N VAL A 514 -26.95 -27.75 -2.80
CA VAL A 514 -28.28 -27.79 -2.20
C VAL A 514 -28.55 -26.43 -1.55
N ALA A 515 -29.79 -25.93 -1.67
CA ALA A 515 -30.17 -24.67 -1.06
C ALA A 515 -30.06 -24.75 0.47
N PRO A 516 -29.42 -23.77 1.15
CA PRO A 516 -29.25 -23.80 2.59
C PRO A 516 -30.61 -23.65 3.29
N ALA A 517 -31.13 -24.75 3.81
CA ALA A 517 -32.39 -24.81 4.56
C ALA A 517 -32.25 -24.44 6.06
N THR A 518 -31.04 -24.37 6.59
CA THR A 518 -30.76 -24.18 8.02
C THR A 518 -29.79 -23.02 8.27
N VAL A 519 -29.87 -22.40 9.44
CA VAL A 519 -28.98 -21.29 9.81
C VAL A 519 -27.53 -21.78 9.89
N GLU A 520 -27.33 -23.01 10.32
CA GLU A 520 -26.03 -23.66 10.44
C GLU A 520 -25.32 -23.80 9.08
N ALA A 521 -26.07 -24.11 8.02
CA ALA A 521 -25.54 -24.16 6.66
C ALA A 521 -25.10 -22.77 6.18
N VAL A 522 -25.91 -21.74 6.43
CA VAL A 522 -25.56 -20.35 6.08
C VAL A 522 -24.33 -19.87 6.85
N LEU A 523 -24.20 -20.22 8.14
CA LEU A 523 -23.02 -19.89 8.94
C LEU A 523 -21.77 -20.62 8.46
N THR A 524 -21.91 -21.87 8.01
CA THR A 524 -20.82 -22.64 7.40
C THR A 524 -20.32 -21.99 6.11
N GLN A 525 -21.23 -21.62 5.21
CA GLN A 525 -20.90 -20.88 3.98
C GLN A 525 -20.21 -19.54 4.26
N ALA A 526 -20.74 -18.79 5.23
CA ALA A 526 -20.16 -17.50 5.62
C ALA A 526 -18.75 -17.67 6.19
N ALA A 527 -18.52 -18.72 6.99
CA ALA A 527 -17.22 -19.01 7.58
C ALA A 527 -16.19 -19.46 6.53
N ASP A 528 -16.58 -20.33 5.59
CA ASP A 528 -15.73 -20.75 4.46
C ASP A 528 -15.31 -19.52 3.63
N SER A 529 -16.28 -18.69 3.27
CA SER A 529 -16.03 -17.42 2.56
C SER A 529 -15.08 -16.49 3.32
N CYS A 530 -15.19 -16.42 4.64
CA CYS A 530 -14.30 -15.62 5.48
C CYS A 530 -12.88 -16.19 5.58
N SER A 531 -12.70 -17.51 5.59
CA SER A 531 -11.38 -18.15 5.59
C SER A 531 -10.71 -18.05 4.22
N GLY A 532 -11.45 -18.31 3.14
CA GLY A 532 -10.95 -18.25 1.77
C GLY A 532 -10.74 -16.83 1.21
N GLY A 533 -11.48 -15.83 1.71
CA GLY A 533 -11.47 -14.46 1.18
C GLY A 533 -10.34 -13.54 1.68
N ARG A 534 -9.47 -14.00 2.59
CA ARG A 534 -8.45 -13.14 3.22
C ARG A 534 -7.36 -12.69 2.22
N PRO A 535 -6.94 -11.40 2.22
CA PRO A 535 -5.81 -10.96 1.40
C PRO A 535 -4.54 -11.77 1.72
N GLY A 536 -3.98 -12.47 0.72
CA GLY A 536 -2.83 -13.36 0.91
C GLY A 536 -3.18 -14.85 1.08
N ALA A 537 -4.42 -15.19 1.43
CA ALA A 537 -4.94 -16.56 1.41
C ALA A 537 -5.09 -17.10 -0.02
N ARG A 538 -5.59 -16.25 -0.92
CA ARG A 538 -5.67 -16.51 -2.36
C ARG A 538 -4.74 -15.53 -3.08
N ARG A 539 -3.56 -15.99 -3.50
CA ARG A 539 -2.96 -15.39 -4.71
C ARG A 539 -3.92 -15.72 -5.87
N GLU A 540 -4.00 -14.86 -6.90
CA GLU A 540 -4.65 -15.24 -8.18
C GLU A 540 -4.26 -16.69 -8.50
N SER A 541 -5.24 -17.59 -8.47
CA SER A 541 -4.93 -19.01 -8.37
C SER A 541 -4.24 -19.46 -9.65
N LEU A 542 -3.17 -20.22 -9.51
CA LEU A 542 -2.58 -20.99 -10.61
C LEU A 542 -3.66 -21.74 -11.40
N GLU A 543 -4.75 -22.13 -10.73
CA GLU A 543 -5.96 -22.73 -11.32
C GLU A 543 -6.80 -21.78 -12.18
N SER A 544 -7.05 -20.53 -11.77
CA SER A 544 -7.70 -19.52 -12.63
C SER A 544 -6.85 -19.21 -13.86
N TYR A 545 -5.53 -19.31 -13.71
CA TYR A 545 -4.58 -19.17 -14.78
C TYR A 545 -4.53 -20.42 -15.68
N VAL A 546 -4.60 -21.64 -15.12
CA VAL A 546 -4.72 -22.90 -15.88
C VAL A 546 -6.05 -22.96 -16.62
N GLN A 547 -7.19 -22.70 -15.97
CA GLN A 547 -8.50 -22.59 -16.61
C GLN A 547 -8.50 -21.53 -17.71
N ARG A 548 -7.77 -20.41 -17.53
CA ARG A 548 -7.59 -19.39 -18.57
C ARG A 548 -6.79 -19.92 -19.75
N LEU A 549 -5.69 -20.63 -19.50
CA LEU A 549 -4.88 -21.25 -20.56
C LEU A 549 -5.69 -22.32 -21.30
N GLU A 550 -6.37 -23.22 -20.58
CA GLU A 550 -7.26 -24.24 -21.15
C GLU A 550 -8.36 -23.61 -22.00
N ARG A 551 -8.94 -22.49 -21.55
CA ARG A 551 -9.96 -21.77 -22.31
C ARG A 551 -9.40 -21.14 -23.58
N ILE A 552 -8.22 -20.52 -23.51
CA ILE A 552 -7.50 -20.00 -24.70
C ILE A 552 -7.21 -21.14 -25.70
N GLU A 553 -6.75 -22.30 -25.22
CA GLU A 553 -6.48 -23.46 -26.06
C GLU A 553 -7.77 -24.04 -26.68
N SER A 554 -8.87 -24.04 -25.94
CA SER A 554 -10.18 -24.51 -26.42
C SER A 554 -10.74 -23.63 -27.55
N ILE A 555 -10.60 -22.30 -27.45
CA ILE A 555 -11.06 -21.33 -28.46
C ILE A 555 -10.36 -21.59 -29.80
N ALA A 556 -9.04 -21.82 -29.76
CA ALA A 556 -8.27 -22.11 -30.96
C ALA A 556 -8.52 -23.54 -31.48
N SER A 557 -8.65 -24.53 -30.59
CA SER A 557 -8.90 -25.93 -30.97
C SER A 557 -10.27 -26.14 -31.61
N ALA A 558 -11.26 -25.30 -31.29
CA ALA A 558 -12.60 -25.33 -31.87
C ALA A 558 -12.64 -24.90 -33.36
N LYS A 559 -11.56 -24.27 -33.88
CA LYS A 559 -11.51 -23.80 -35.26
C LYS A 559 -11.22 -24.95 -36.24
N LYS A 560 -11.88 -24.91 -37.39
CA LYS A 560 -11.74 -25.94 -38.43
C LYS A 560 -10.32 -25.96 -39.00
N GLY A 561 -9.71 -27.14 -39.06
CA GLY A 561 -8.37 -27.34 -39.64
C GLY A 561 -7.22 -27.25 -38.62
N VAL A 562 -7.50 -26.94 -37.35
CA VAL A 562 -6.52 -26.97 -36.26
C VAL A 562 -6.26 -28.42 -35.82
N GLU A 563 -4.99 -28.78 -35.70
CA GLU A 563 -4.53 -30.09 -35.23
C GLU A 563 -4.11 -30.06 -33.76
N LYS A 564 -3.32 -29.05 -33.37
CA LYS A 564 -2.82 -28.88 -32.00
C LYS A 564 -2.67 -27.40 -31.66
N VAL A 565 -2.84 -27.06 -30.39
CA VAL A 565 -2.64 -25.70 -29.89
C VAL A 565 -1.70 -25.76 -28.69
N PHE A 566 -0.77 -24.81 -28.62
CA PHE A 566 0.16 -24.67 -27.50
C PHE A 566 0.11 -23.24 -26.98
N ALA A 567 -0.33 -23.05 -25.74
CA ALA A 567 -0.15 -21.78 -25.04
C ALA A 567 1.26 -21.72 -24.42
N MET A 568 2.07 -20.75 -24.84
CA MET A 568 3.44 -20.49 -24.40
C MET A 568 3.53 -19.14 -23.66
N GLN A 569 4.66 -18.91 -22.99
CA GLN A 569 4.97 -17.65 -22.30
C GLN A 569 3.82 -17.15 -21.41
N ALA A 570 3.29 -18.06 -20.60
CA ALA A 570 2.18 -17.77 -19.73
C ALA A 570 0.88 -17.29 -20.40
N GLY A 571 0.59 -17.81 -21.60
CA GLY A 571 -0.59 -17.46 -22.37
C GLY A 571 -0.44 -16.14 -23.13
N ARG A 572 0.76 -15.56 -23.17
CA ARG A 572 1.09 -14.38 -24.01
C ARG A 572 1.47 -14.75 -25.43
N GLU A 573 1.74 -16.02 -25.70
CA GLU A 573 2.00 -16.54 -27.04
C GLU A 573 1.17 -17.81 -27.26
N LEU A 574 0.42 -17.85 -28.36
CA LEU A 574 -0.40 -19.00 -28.73
C LEU A 574 0.10 -19.54 -30.08
N ARG A 575 0.51 -20.81 -30.11
CA ARG A 575 0.92 -21.48 -31.35
C ARG A 575 -0.14 -22.48 -31.79
N VAL A 576 -0.71 -22.26 -32.96
CA VAL A 576 -1.78 -23.08 -33.52
C VAL A 576 -1.21 -23.88 -34.70
N MET A 577 -1.08 -25.19 -34.54
CA MET A 577 -0.69 -26.09 -35.62
C MET A 577 -1.91 -26.47 -36.44
N VAL A 578 -1.82 -26.29 -37.76
CA VAL A 578 -2.91 -26.60 -38.71
C VAL A 578 -2.52 -27.72 -39.67
N LYS A 579 -3.53 -28.46 -40.13
CA LYS A 579 -3.36 -29.50 -41.15
C LYS A 579 -3.12 -28.86 -42.52
N PRO A 580 -1.95 -29.05 -43.16
CA PRO A 580 -1.62 -28.41 -44.44
C PRO A 580 -2.56 -28.78 -45.59
N GLU A 581 -3.30 -29.88 -45.47
CA GLU A 581 -4.26 -30.36 -46.48
C GLU A 581 -5.62 -29.64 -46.39
N ILE A 582 -5.91 -29.00 -45.25
CA ILE A 582 -7.21 -28.39 -44.97
C ILE A 582 -7.13 -26.87 -44.91
N VAL A 583 -5.98 -26.31 -44.51
CA VAL A 583 -5.77 -24.87 -44.34
C VAL A 583 -4.65 -24.40 -45.26
N ASP A 584 -4.97 -23.48 -46.18
CA ASP A 584 -3.97 -22.86 -47.05
C ASP A 584 -3.25 -21.65 -46.39
N ASP A 585 -2.28 -21.04 -47.07
CA ASP A 585 -1.48 -19.95 -46.51
C ASP A 585 -2.30 -18.67 -46.23
N LEU A 586 -3.37 -18.45 -46.99
CA LEU A 586 -4.27 -17.31 -46.83
C LEU A 586 -5.23 -17.56 -45.66
N GLU A 587 -5.82 -18.76 -45.60
CA GLU A 587 -6.67 -19.21 -44.51
C GLU A 587 -5.91 -19.25 -43.18
N ALA A 588 -4.61 -19.58 -43.17
CA ALA A 588 -3.78 -19.50 -41.97
C ALA A 588 -3.69 -18.08 -41.39
N HIS A 589 -3.60 -17.06 -42.26
CA HIS A 589 -3.61 -15.65 -41.83
C HIS A 589 -4.99 -15.23 -41.28
N VAL A 590 -6.06 -15.67 -41.93
CA VAL A 590 -7.44 -15.40 -41.47
C VAL A 590 -7.68 -16.06 -40.11
N LEU A 591 -7.28 -17.31 -39.96
CA LEU A 591 -7.40 -18.08 -38.73
C LEU A 591 -6.65 -17.42 -37.55
N ALA A 592 -5.42 -16.94 -37.78
CA ALA A 592 -4.66 -16.23 -36.77
C ALA A 592 -5.40 -14.98 -36.27
N ARG A 593 -6.01 -14.21 -37.19
CA ARG A 593 -6.76 -12.99 -36.87
C ARG A 593 -8.07 -13.31 -36.15
N GLU A 594 -8.80 -14.34 -36.57
CA GLU A 594 -10.05 -14.76 -35.91
C GLU A 594 -9.82 -15.25 -34.49
N VAL A 595 -8.79 -16.08 -34.26
CA VAL A 595 -8.44 -16.58 -32.94
C VAL A 595 -8.02 -15.42 -32.02
N ALA A 596 -7.20 -14.49 -32.51
CA ALA A 596 -6.80 -13.31 -31.74
C ALA A 596 -8.01 -12.45 -31.34
N LYS A 597 -8.94 -12.18 -32.27
CA LYS A 597 -10.15 -11.39 -32.02
C LYS A 597 -11.08 -12.06 -31.01
N GLN A 598 -11.25 -13.38 -31.12
CA GLN A 598 -12.14 -14.11 -30.22
C GLN A 598 -11.57 -14.20 -28.80
N ILE A 599 -10.24 -14.31 -28.65
CA ILE A 599 -9.58 -14.20 -27.33
C ILE A 599 -9.80 -12.81 -26.73
N GLU A 600 -9.72 -11.74 -27.53
CA GLU A 600 -9.96 -10.36 -27.08
C GLU A 600 -11.42 -10.14 -26.63
N GLU A 601 -12.39 -10.75 -27.31
CA GLU A 601 -13.82 -10.61 -26.99
C GLU A 601 -14.25 -11.45 -25.78
N GLU A 602 -13.73 -12.67 -25.62
CA GLU A 602 -14.19 -13.62 -24.58
C GLU A 602 -13.36 -13.57 -23.29
N LEU A 603 -12.13 -13.05 -23.32
CA LEU A 603 -11.20 -13.11 -22.20
C LEU A 603 -10.55 -11.75 -21.93
N THR A 604 -10.68 -11.26 -20.69
CA THR A 604 -9.96 -10.05 -20.26
C THR A 604 -8.51 -10.39 -19.95
N TYR A 605 -7.56 -9.96 -20.80
CA TYR A 605 -6.14 -10.28 -20.65
C TYR A 605 -5.28 -9.01 -20.42
N PRO A 606 -4.45 -8.95 -19.37
CA PRO A 606 -3.53 -7.82 -19.16
C PRO A 606 -2.33 -7.92 -20.12
N GLY A 607 -2.42 -7.20 -21.23
CA GLY A 607 -1.37 -7.08 -22.26
C GLY A 607 -1.74 -7.74 -23.58
N GLN A 608 -0.77 -7.88 -24.48
CA GLN A 608 -0.99 -8.42 -25.82
C GLN A 608 -0.74 -9.94 -25.85
N VAL A 609 -1.63 -10.68 -26.52
CA VAL A 609 -1.46 -12.11 -26.81
C VAL A 609 -1.07 -12.26 -28.28
N ARG A 610 0.09 -12.88 -28.52
CA ARG A 610 0.61 -13.12 -29.88
C ARG A 610 0.15 -14.48 -30.39
N VAL A 611 -0.70 -14.50 -31.41
CA VAL A 611 -1.18 -15.74 -32.05
C VAL A 611 -0.35 -16.03 -33.30
N THR A 612 0.26 -17.21 -33.35
CA THR A 612 1.09 -17.69 -34.47
C THR A 612 0.50 -18.99 -34.99
N VAL A 613 0.04 -19.00 -36.24
CA VAL A 613 -0.40 -20.22 -36.93
C VAL A 613 0.79 -20.85 -37.65
N ILE A 614 1.02 -22.14 -37.42
CA ILE A 614 2.14 -22.90 -37.98
C ILE A 614 1.58 -23.99 -38.87
N ARG A 615 1.90 -23.91 -40.16
CA ARG A 615 1.62 -24.94 -41.16
C ARG A 615 2.94 -25.66 -41.47
N GLU A 616 3.06 -26.92 -41.07
CA GLU A 616 4.28 -27.72 -41.24
C GLU A 616 3.97 -28.97 -42.05
N SER A 617 4.71 -29.21 -43.14
CA SER A 617 4.68 -30.46 -43.91
C SER A 617 6.00 -31.19 -43.73
N ARG A 618 5.94 -32.47 -43.35
CA ARG A 618 7.11 -33.31 -43.12
C ARG A 618 7.12 -34.47 -44.13
N ALA A 619 8.16 -34.53 -44.95
CA ALA A 619 8.46 -35.68 -45.80
C ALA A 619 9.73 -36.36 -45.29
N THR A 620 9.65 -37.64 -44.98
CA THR A 620 10.79 -38.45 -44.49
C THR A 620 10.97 -39.65 -45.41
N GLU A 621 12.16 -39.79 -45.98
CA GLU A 621 12.56 -40.95 -46.78
C GLU A 621 13.79 -41.59 -46.14
N VAL A 622 13.79 -42.92 -46.05
CA VAL A 622 14.91 -43.67 -45.48
C VAL A 622 15.59 -44.41 -46.63
N ALA A 623 16.78 -43.94 -47.02
CA ALA A 623 17.63 -44.65 -47.95
C ALA A 623 18.16 -45.92 -47.27
N ARG A 624 18.10 -47.06 -47.98
CA ARG A 624 18.68 -48.33 -47.52
C ARG A 624 20.05 -48.55 -48.12
#